data_AF-A0AB39WE22-F1
#
_entry.id   AF-A0AB39WE22-F1
#
_cell.length_a   1.000
_cell.length_b   1.000
_cell.length_c   1.000
_cell.angle_alpha   90.00
_cell.angle_beta   90.00
_cell.angle_gamma   90.00
#
_symmetry.space_group_name_H-M   'P 1'
#
loop_
_entity.id
_entity.type
_entity.pdbx_description
1 polymer ?
#
loop_
_entity_poly.entity_id
_entity_poly.type
_entity_poly.pdbx_seq_one_letter_code
_entity_poly.pdbx_strand_id
1 'polypeptide(L)'
;MKNKIKNSILFLLSLFCLIACQNEDIVPMQVDAIVAEPGDLLNQSFPLKKVRVEGQSLAGLKQIILDNKIDVSFNPTYNSDKSFIFTIPFDVKKGSRFGKQTITFITASGSVTKDFEILQPLPTISGLTPETPLVGKTAEVTGDWFYDVSSVTFKGNPIGFTVSSPTSLFINIPASATSAGDLVITTPSGSVTRFMEVSLGFTIVNVTDFDGGGTRPGSGWFSYGDVASFNAATTGGPTGNYAQYSWTGATTNGYNGSSGGEGATFFAANPSYTDATKAYIDIDVSANVANAHFAIQLNTIDGKDYGYNFKVATTDWATKSILIADFKDNYGYGGNAAGTDLDVSKIKEIKIAIVQGDTPNPTIIKFDNIKIKYKI
;
A
#
# COMPACT_ATOMS: atom_id res chain seq x y z
N MET A 1 111.31 -59.90 26.51
CA MET A 1 110.67 -59.66 27.83
C MET A 1 109.32 -58.97 27.61
N LYS A 2 108.24 -59.65 28.05
CA LYS A 2 106.89 -59.18 28.43
C LYS A 2 106.10 -58.13 27.61
N ASN A 3 104.84 -58.52 27.39
CA ASN A 3 103.59 -57.74 27.27
C ASN A 3 103.14 -57.36 25.85
N LYS A 4 101.86 -57.42 25.46
CA LYS A 4 100.61 -57.97 26.01
C LYS A 4 99.56 -57.92 24.87
N ILE A 5 98.84 -59.02 24.65
CA ILE A 5 97.36 -59.09 24.54
C ILE A 5 96.65 -58.50 23.30
N LYS A 6 96.19 -59.46 22.47
CA LYS A 6 94.84 -59.71 21.90
C LYS A 6 94.13 -58.71 20.96
N ASN A 7 93.87 -59.27 19.77
CA ASN A 7 92.58 -59.45 19.09
C ASN A 7 91.96 -58.31 18.27
N SER A 8 92.12 -58.47 16.95
CA SER A 8 91.14 -58.43 15.84
C SER A 8 89.73 -57.89 16.11
N ILE A 9 89.22 -57.08 15.17
CA ILE A 9 87.90 -57.28 14.53
C ILE A 9 87.86 -56.57 13.17
N LEU A 10 87.36 -57.33 12.20
CA LEU A 10 87.10 -57.06 10.79
C LEU A 10 85.87 -56.14 10.65
N PHE A 11 85.91 -55.10 9.81
CA PHE A 11 84.71 -54.35 9.41
C PHE A 11 84.39 -54.60 7.94
N LEU A 12 83.32 -55.37 7.72
CA LEU A 12 82.71 -55.68 6.43
C LEU A 12 81.65 -54.59 6.16
N LEU A 13 81.77 -53.91 5.02
CA LEU A 13 80.87 -52.85 4.59
C LEU A 13 79.55 -53.47 4.07
N SER A 14 78.45 -53.33 4.80
CA SER A 14 77.11 -53.71 4.35
C SER A 14 76.24 -52.48 4.08
N LEU A 15 75.73 -52.43 2.86
CA LEU A 15 74.83 -51.43 2.30
C LEU A 15 73.43 -51.61 2.90
N PHE A 16 72.94 -50.65 3.69
CA PHE A 16 71.55 -50.60 4.15
C PHE A 16 70.81 -49.47 3.40
N CYS A 17 69.94 -49.85 2.46
CA CYS A 17 68.89 -48.97 1.96
C CYS A 17 67.87 -48.73 3.07
N LEU A 18 67.75 -47.49 3.55
CA LEU A 18 66.64 -47.06 4.38
C LEU A 18 65.49 -46.62 3.47
N ILE A 19 64.41 -47.41 3.44
CA ILE A 19 63.11 -46.97 2.94
C ILE A 19 62.47 -46.16 4.06
N ALA A 20 62.45 -44.84 3.92
CA ALA A 20 61.64 -43.97 4.76
C ALA A 20 60.20 -43.98 4.21
N CYS A 21 59.29 -44.73 4.83
CA CYS A 21 57.86 -44.46 4.71
C CYS A 21 57.59 -43.14 5.44
N GLN A 22 57.39 -42.05 4.68
CA GLN A 22 56.61 -40.93 5.20
C GLN A 22 55.18 -41.46 5.38
N ASN A 23 54.77 -41.69 6.62
CA ASN A 23 53.34 -41.67 6.92
C ASN A 23 52.90 -40.22 6.66
N GLU A 24 52.40 -39.94 5.46
CA GLU A 24 51.55 -38.78 5.28
C GLU A 24 50.34 -39.01 6.19
N ASP A 25 50.29 -38.29 7.32
CA ASP A 25 49.12 -38.28 8.17
C ASP A 25 47.94 -37.81 7.31
N ILE A 26 47.07 -38.76 6.93
CA ILE A 26 45.87 -38.48 6.17
C ILE A 26 44.98 -37.64 7.07
N VAL A 27 44.94 -36.32 6.83
CA VAL A 27 44.04 -35.41 7.53
C VAL A 27 42.62 -35.76 7.08
N PRO A 28 41.73 -36.23 7.97
CA PRO A 28 40.37 -36.59 7.60
C PRO A 28 39.64 -35.36 7.07
N MET A 29 38.72 -35.57 6.12
CA MET A 29 37.87 -34.50 5.62
C MET A 29 37.12 -33.85 6.78
N GLN A 30 37.26 -32.52 6.89
CA GLN A 30 36.61 -31.74 7.92
C GLN A 30 36.01 -30.48 7.32
N VAL A 31 34.77 -30.18 7.70
CA VAL A 31 34.13 -28.89 7.46
C VAL A 31 34.06 -28.16 8.80
N ASP A 32 34.75 -27.03 8.88
CA ASP A 32 34.84 -26.18 10.06
C ASP A 32 33.69 -25.17 10.11
N ALA A 33 33.39 -24.57 8.96
CA ALA A 33 32.34 -23.55 8.85
C ALA A 33 31.67 -23.57 7.48
N ILE A 34 30.39 -23.19 7.45
CA ILE A 34 29.66 -22.82 6.25
C ILE A 34 29.19 -21.38 6.46
N VAL A 35 29.74 -20.43 5.71
CA VAL A 35 29.55 -18.99 5.92
C VAL A 35 28.78 -18.38 4.75
N ALA A 36 27.71 -17.63 5.01
CA ALA A 36 26.91 -16.98 3.95
C ALA A 36 27.56 -15.69 3.42
N GLU A 37 27.39 -15.43 2.12
CA GLU A 37 28.04 -14.34 1.38
C GLU A 37 27.03 -13.47 0.60
N PRO A 38 27.08 -12.12 0.72
CA PRO A 38 27.85 -11.35 1.69
C PRO A 38 27.28 -11.49 3.10
N GLY A 39 28.14 -11.43 4.12
CA GLY A 39 27.79 -11.55 5.54
C GLY A 39 28.66 -12.56 6.26
N ASP A 40 28.27 -12.91 7.50
CA ASP A 40 28.99 -13.86 8.36
C ASP A 40 28.03 -14.84 9.06
N LEU A 41 26.84 -15.10 8.47
CA LEU A 41 25.93 -16.09 9.04
C LEU A 41 26.57 -17.49 8.96
N LEU A 42 26.67 -18.15 10.11
CA LEU A 42 27.28 -19.47 10.24
C LEU A 42 26.23 -20.57 10.18
N ASN A 43 26.45 -21.56 9.33
CA ASN A 43 25.60 -22.74 9.10
C ASN A 43 24.14 -22.38 8.73
N GLN A 44 23.93 -21.19 8.18
CA GLN A 44 22.62 -20.74 7.72
C GLN A 44 22.76 -19.72 6.60
N SER A 45 21.78 -19.66 5.70
CA SER A 45 21.76 -18.68 4.60
C SER A 45 20.34 -18.49 4.06
N PHE A 46 20.14 -17.39 3.34
CA PHE A 46 18.95 -17.22 2.51
C PHE A 46 19.07 -17.98 1.17
N PRO A 47 17.94 -18.32 0.54
CA PRO A 47 17.87 -18.78 -0.84
C PRO A 47 18.70 -17.96 -1.81
N LEU A 48 19.30 -18.63 -2.79
CA LEU A 48 20.03 -18.02 -3.92
C LEU A 48 21.24 -17.16 -3.53
N LYS A 49 21.61 -17.15 -2.24
CA LYS A 49 22.86 -16.54 -1.75
C LYS A 49 24.02 -17.51 -1.88
N LYS A 50 25.21 -16.95 -2.03
CA LYS A 50 26.44 -17.72 -2.03
C LYS A 50 26.77 -18.12 -0.59
N VAL A 51 27.41 -19.27 -0.45
CA VAL A 51 28.01 -19.71 0.80
C VAL A 51 29.42 -20.20 0.53
N ARG A 52 30.34 -19.86 1.43
CA ARG A 52 31.72 -20.33 1.46
C ARG A 52 31.82 -21.43 2.52
N VAL A 53 32.31 -22.59 2.11
CA VAL A 53 32.66 -23.67 3.05
C VAL A 53 34.14 -23.56 3.35
N GLU A 54 34.50 -23.71 4.61
CA GLU A 54 35.88 -23.67 5.11
C GLU A 54 36.18 -24.97 5.87
N GLY A 55 37.39 -25.49 5.70
CA GLY A 55 37.80 -26.73 6.33
C GLY A 55 39.14 -27.26 5.84
N GLN A 56 39.29 -28.58 5.91
CA GLN A 56 40.51 -29.31 5.57
C GLN A 56 40.19 -30.53 4.71
N SER A 57 41.12 -30.89 3.81
CA SER A 57 40.97 -32.02 2.88
C SER A 57 39.71 -31.91 2.01
N LEU A 58 39.36 -30.69 1.55
CA LEU A 58 38.16 -30.40 0.75
C LEU A 58 38.39 -30.50 -0.77
N ALA A 59 39.62 -30.77 -1.19
CA ALA A 59 39.97 -30.89 -2.60
C ALA A 59 39.16 -32.00 -3.30
N GLY A 60 38.87 -31.79 -4.59
CA GLY A 60 38.17 -32.77 -5.40
C GLY A 60 36.69 -32.96 -5.00
N LEU A 61 35.99 -31.88 -4.63
CA LEU A 61 34.54 -31.86 -4.43
C LEU A 61 33.84 -32.44 -5.67
N LYS A 62 33.01 -33.46 -5.45
CA LYS A 62 32.26 -34.19 -6.48
C LYS A 62 30.77 -33.87 -6.43
N GLN A 63 30.22 -33.72 -5.22
CA GLN A 63 28.79 -33.53 -5.03
C GLN A 63 28.49 -32.75 -3.76
N ILE A 64 27.41 -31.98 -3.80
CA ILE A 64 26.81 -31.33 -2.64
C ILE A 64 25.34 -31.77 -2.62
N ILE A 65 24.89 -32.39 -1.54
CA ILE A 65 23.51 -32.88 -1.42
C ILE A 65 22.82 -32.15 -0.28
N LEU A 66 21.75 -31.43 -0.57
CA LEU A 66 20.94 -30.71 0.40
C LEU A 66 19.65 -31.49 0.72
N ASP A 67 19.33 -31.60 2.02
CA ASP A 67 18.20 -32.36 2.58
C ASP A 67 18.11 -33.80 2.05
N ASN A 68 19.27 -34.40 1.72
CA ASN A 68 19.41 -35.73 1.10
C ASN A 68 18.63 -35.91 -0.22
N LYS A 69 18.24 -34.81 -0.89
CA LYS A 69 17.36 -34.82 -2.07
C LYS A 69 17.89 -34.00 -3.22
N ILE A 70 18.44 -32.83 -2.92
CA ILE A 70 18.77 -31.82 -3.92
C ILE A 70 20.26 -31.88 -4.19
N ASP A 71 20.63 -32.25 -5.42
CA ASP A 71 22.00 -32.09 -5.90
C ASP A 71 22.26 -30.61 -6.20
N VAL A 72 23.24 -30.02 -5.52
CA VAL A 72 23.56 -28.60 -5.62
C VAL A 72 24.71 -28.40 -6.59
N SER A 73 24.45 -27.65 -7.65
CA SER A 73 25.48 -27.29 -8.61
C SER A 73 26.54 -26.38 -7.99
N PHE A 74 27.80 -26.64 -8.32
CA PHE A 74 28.94 -25.83 -7.92
C PHE A 74 29.89 -25.67 -9.11
N ASN A 75 30.78 -24.69 -9.05
CA ASN A 75 31.84 -24.51 -10.04
C ASN A 75 33.15 -25.10 -9.47
N PRO A 76 33.69 -26.18 -10.04
CA PRO A 76 34.92 -26.81 -9.54
C PRO A 76 36.14 -25.87 -9.51
N THR A 77 36.15 -24.82 -10.34
CA THR A 77 37.26 -23.84 -10.38
C THR A 77 37.36 -22.98 -9.12
N TYR A 78 36.30 -22.92 -8.31
CA TYR A 78 36.32 -22.23 -7.02
C TYR A 78 36.65 -23.16 -5.85
N ASN A 79 37.02 -24.42 -6.12
CA ASN A 79 37.38 -25.38 -5.10
C ASN A 79 38.89 -25.37 -4.83
N SER A 80 39.25 -25.44 -3.56
CA SER A 80 40.60 -25.63 -3.06
C SER A 80 40.56 -26.67 -1.95
N ASP A 81 41.73 -27.06 -1.45
CA ASP A 81 41.79 -27.99 -0.32
C ASP A 81 41.19 -27.44 0.99
N LYS A 82 41.06 -26.12 1.10
CA LYS A 82 40.60 -25.43 2.31
C LYS A 82 39.23 -24.80 2.20
N SER A 83 38.75 -24.57 0.99
CA SER A 83 37.50 -23.86 0.77
C SER A 83 36.91 -24.09 -0.61
N PHE A 84 35.59 -24.05 -0.69
CA PHE A 84 34.83 -23.93 -1.92
C PHE A 84 33.61 -23.05 -1.72
N ILE A 85 33.06 -22.54 -2.83
CA ILE A 85 31.88 -21.68 -2.83
C ILE A 85 30.79 -22.30 -3.70
N PHE A 86 29.55 -22.23 -3.22
CA PHE A 86 28.37 -22.60 -4.00
C PHE A 86 27.20 -21.66 -3.69
N THR A 87 26.13 -21.75 -4.46
CA THR A 87 24.89 -20.97 -4.25
C THR A 87 23.82 -21.89 -3.67
N ILE A 88 23.12 -21.43 -2.63
CA ILE A 88 21.99 -22.18 -2.06
C ILE A 88 20.86 -22.26 -3.10
N PRO A 89 20.51 -23.45 -3.61
CA PRO A 89 19.39 -23.58 -4.52
C PRO A 89 18.09 -23.42 -3.76
N PHE A 90 17.06 -22.90 -4.44
CA PHE A 90 15.72 -22.88 -3.88
C PHE A 90 14.69 -23.08 -4.96
N ASP A 91 14.20 -24.32 -5.05
CA ASP A 91 13.11 -24.74 -5.92
C ASP A 91 12.25 -25.73 -5.15
N VAL A 92 11.07 -25.27 -4.74
CA VAL A 92 10.10 -26.07 -3.98
C VAL A 92 9.62 -27.29 -4.75
N LYS A 93 9.59 -27.24 -6.09
CA LYS A 93 9.23 -28.40 -6.93
C LYS A 93 10.30 -29.47 -6.91
N LYS A 94 11.55 -29.09 -6.63
CA LYS A 94 12.68 -30.00 -6.40
C LYS A 94 12.87 -30.37 -4.93
N GLY A 95 11.96 -29.94 -4.05
CA GLY A 95 11.95 -30.29 -2.63
C GLY A 95 12.69 -29.32 -1.71
N SER A 96 13.00 -28.10 -2.16
CA SER A 96 13.58 -27.08 -1.28
C SER A 96 12.57 -26.65 -0.21
N ARG A 97 13.04 -26.41 1.01
CA ARG A 97 12.24 -25.98 2.16
C ARG A 97 13.05 -25.05 3.06
N PHE A 98 12.35 -24.26 3.87
CA PHE A 98 12.95 -23.43 4.91
C PHE A 98 13.25 -24.23 6.19
N GLY A 99 14.03 -23.63 7.08
CA GLY A 99 14.42 -24.19 8.36
C GLY A 99 15.63 -25.12 8.29
N LYS A 100 15.89 -25.79 9.41
CA LYS A 100 17.04 -26.69 9.58
C LYS A 100 16.90 -27.96 8.73
N GLN A 101 18.00 -28.33 8.09
CA GLN A 101 18.11 -29.52 7.25
C GLN A 101 19.57 -29.99 7.14
N THR A 102 19.78 -31.17 6.59
CA THR A 102 21.15 -31.68 6.38
C THR A 102 21.75 -31.13 5.09
N ILE A 103 23.06 -30.93 5.09
CA ILE A 103 23.86 -30.74 3.89
C ILE A 103 25.06 -31.68 3.92
N THR A 104 25.26 -32.41 2.83
CA THR A 104 26.32 -33.41 2.69
C THR A 104 27.26 -33.01 1.58
N PHE A 105 28.55 -32.99 1.87
CA PHE A 105 29.62 -32.71 0.93
C PHE A 105 30.39 -33.99 0.64
N ILE A 106 30.55 -34.33 -0.64
CA ILE A 106 31.28 -35.52 -1.08
C ILE A 106 32.49 -35.05 -1.90
N THR A 107 33.69 -35.40 -1.44
CA THR A 107 34.96 -35.03 -2.07
C THR A 107 35.71 -36.27 -2.55
N ALA A 108 36.96 -36.11 -2.99
CA ALA A 108 37.86 -37.22 -3.25
C ALA A 108 38.31 -37.92 -1.96
N SER A 109 38.37 -37.19 -0.84
CA SER A 109 38.87 -37.65 0.46
C SER A 109 37.78 -38.29 1.35
N GLY A 110 36.50 -38.02 1.10
CA GLY A 110 35.42 -38.62 1.88
C GLY A 110 34.07 -37.92 1.72
N SER A 111 33.23 -38.08 2.74
CA SER A 111 31.92 -37.42 2.85
C SER A 111 31.74 -36.85 4.24
N VAL A 112 31.21 -35.63 4.33
CA VAL A 112 30.88 -34.96 5.60
C VAL A 112 29.45 -34.41 5.52
N THR A 113 28.63 -34.73 6.51
CA THR A 113 27.29 -34.17 6.67
C THR A 113 27.27 -33.16 7.82
N LYS A 114 26.58 -32.04 7.62
CA LYS A 114 26.38 -30.97 8.59
C LYS A 114 24.90 -30.58 8.65
N ASP A 115 24.51 -29.94 9.74
CA ASP A 115 23.25 -29.21 9.82
C ASP A 115 23.41 -27.84 9.15
N PHE A 116 22.39 -27.44 8.40
CA PHE A 116 22.33 -26.17 7.70
C PHE A 116 20.90 -25.63 7.70
N GLU A 117 20.73 -24.34 7.95
CA GLU A 117 19.41 -23.70 8.01
C GLU A 117 19.19 -22.78 6.81
N ILE A 118 18.09 -23.00 6.07
CA ILE A 118 17.64 -22.06 5.05
C ILE A 118 16.63 -21.10 5.66
N LEU A 119 17.02 -19.84 5.78
CA LEU A 119 16.17 -18.78 6.31
C LEU A 119 15.16 -18.32 5.26
N GLN A 120 13.91 -18.10 5.67
CA GLN A 120 12.90 -17.47 4.81
C GLN A 120 13.19 -15.95 4.73
N PRO A 121 13.31 -15.36 3.53
CA PRO A 121 13.40 -13.91 3.37
C PRO A 121 12.12 -13.21 3.84
N LEU A 122 12.21 -11.91 4.18
CA LEU A 122 11.01 -11.11 4.43
C LEU A 122 10.13 -11.05 3.17
N PRO A 123 8.80 -11.04 3.32
CA PRO A 123 7.90 -10.85 2.20
C PRO A 123 8.13 -9.46 1.58
N THR A 124 7.87 -9.33 0.28
CA THR A 124 7.91 -8.04 -0.42
C THR A 124 6.58 -7.79 -1.12
N ILE A 125 6.23 -6.51 -1.33
CA ILE A 125 5.08 -6.13 -2.17
C ILE A 125 5.61 -5.29 -3.32
N SER A 126 5.52 -5.82 -4.54
CA SER A 126 5.92 -5.12 -5.76
C SER A 126 4.75 -4.39 -6.43
N GLY A 127 3.52 -4.87 -6.26
CA GLY A 127 2.36 -4.33 -6.96
C GLY A 127 1.02 -4.67 -6.34
N LEU A 128 0.01 -3.92 -6.75
CA LEU A 128 -1.39 -4.10 -6.40
C LEU A 128 -2.23 -3.86 -7.66
N THR A 129 -3.09 -4.81 -8.02
CA THR A 129 -3.94 -4.75 -9.22
C THR A 129 -5.40 -4.96 -8.85
N PRO A 130 -6.28 -3.97 -9.07
CA PRO A 130 -5.97 -2.58 -9.46
C PRO A 130 -5.21 -1.81 -8.37
N GLU A 131 -4.49 -0.74 -8.74
CA GLU A 131 -3.68 0.07 -7.79
C GLU A 131 -4.51 0.80 -6.74
N THR A 132 -5.74 1.19 -7.09
CA THR A 132 -6.74 1.78 -6.17
C THR A 132 -7.98 0.89 -6.17
N PRO A 133 -7.98 -0.22 -5.42
CA PRO A 133 -9.07 -1.17 -5.48
C PRO A 133 -10.34 -0.63 -4.85
N LEU A 134 -11.46 -1.04 -5.45
CA LEU A 134 -12.80 -0.67 -5.02
C LEU A 134 -13.16 -1.43 -3.73
N VAL A 135 -13.72 -0.71 -2.76
CA VAL A 135 -14.24 -1.31 -1.53
C VAL A 135 -15.25 -2.43 -1.83
N GLY A 136 -15.16 -3.54 -1.10
CA GLY A 136 -16.00 -4.72 -1.34
C GLY A 136 -15.61 -5.57 -2.56
N LYS A 137 -14.51 -5.25 -3.25
CA LYS A 137 -13.94 -6.04 -4.35
C LYS A 137 -12.63 -6.71 -3.95
N THR A 138 -12.12 -7.55 -4.85
CA THR A 138 -10.83 -8.21 -4.70
C THR A 138 -9.71 -7.39 -5.36
N ALA A 139 -8.50 -7.52 -4.84
CA ALA A 139 -7.28 -7.04 -5.46
C ALA A 139 -6.22 -8.15 -5.48
N GLU A 140 -5.42 -8.20 -6.53
CA GLU A 140 -4.22 -9.03 -6.57
C GLU A 140 -3.04 -8.24 -6.01
N VAL A 141 -2.31 -8.84 -5.07
CA VAL A 141 -1.04 -8.35 -4.55
C VAL A 141 0.07 -9.18 -5.16
N THR A 142 1.01 -8.54 -5.86
CA THR A 142 2.21 -9.19 -6.38
C THR A 142 3.41 -8.87 -5.52
N GLY A 143 4.35 -9.81 -5.40
CA GLY A 143 5.52 -9.67 -4.56
C GLY A 143 6.40 -10.90 -4.60
N ASP A 144 7.20 -11.09 -3.55
CA ASP A 144 8.01 -12.29 -3.33
C ASP A 144 7.84 -12.81 -1.90
N TRP A 145 8.17 -14.09 -1.72
CA TRP A 145 8.26 -14.78 -0.43
C TRP A 145 6.95 -14.90 0.36
N PHE A 146 5.80 -14.97 -0.33
CA PHE A 146 4.48 -15.27 0.26
C PHE A 146 4.31 -16.76 0.64
N TYR A 147 5.28 -17.31 1.38
CA TYR A 147 5.19 -18.64 1.97
C TYR A 147 4.58 -18.56 3.37
N ASP A 148 3.63 -19.45 3.63
CA ASP A 148 2.98 -19.61 4.94
C ASP A 148 2.43 -18.30 5.51
N VAL A 149 1.80 -17.47 4.66
CA VAL A 149 1.18 -16.20 5.06
C VAL A 149 0.20 -16.45 6.21
N SER A 150 0.52 -15.89 7.37
CA SER A 150 -0.22 -16.11 8.61
C SER A 150 -1.30 -15.05 8.86
N SER A 151 -1.13 -13.84 8.29
CA SER A 151 -2.15 -12.80 8.34
C SER A 151 -1.98 -11.77 7.23
N VAL A 152 -3.12 -11.19 6.83
CA VAL A 152 -3.18 -9.96 6.05
C VAL A 152 -4.13 -9.01 6.75
N THR A 153 -3.69 -7.77 6.99
CA THR A 153 -4.51 -6.74 7.65
C THR A 153 -4.57 -5.46 6.82
N PHE A 154 -5.69 -4.75 6.90
CA PHE A 154 -5.84 -3.39 6.38
C PHE A 154 -6.24 -2.46 7.51
N LYS A 155 -5.45 -1.40 7.73
CA LYS A 155 -5.60 -0.48 8.88
C LYS A 155 -5.65 -1.23 10.22
N GLY A 156 -4.83 -2.28 10.34
CA GLY A 156 -4.77 -3.16 11.52
C GLY A 156 -5.91 -4.17 11.66
N ASN A 157 -6.91 -4.16 10.78
CA ASN A 157 -8.02 -5.12 10.82
C ASN A 157 -7.75 -6.29 9.89
N PRO A 158 -7.95 -7.56 10.33
CA PRO A 158 -7.82 -8.71 9.46
C PRO A 158 -8.75 -8.64 8.24
N ILE A 159 -8.22 -8.97 7.07
CA ILE A 159 -8.99 -9.07 5.83
C ILE A 159 -8.88 -10.47 5.23
N GLY A 160 -9.89 -10.88 4.47
CA GLY A 160 -9.85 -12.16 3.76
C GLY A 160 -8.76 -12.15 2.69
N PHE A 161 -8.01 -13.24 2.56
CA PHE A 161 -6.99 -13.40 1.54
C PHE A 161 -6.90 -14.84 1.03
N THR A 162 -6.28 -15.03 -0.13
CA THR A 162 -5.96 -16.35 -0.69
C THR A 162 -4.60 -16.28 -1.36
N VAL A 163 -3.65 -17.08 -0.87
CA VAL A 163 -2.32 -17.18 -1.49
C VAL A 163 -2.43 -18.04 -2.75
N SER A 164 -2.14 -17.46 -3.90
CA SER A 164 -2.16 -18.16 -5.19
C SER A 164 -0.80 -18.81 -5.47
N SER A 165 0.27 -18.12 -5.13
CA SER A 165 1.65 -18.57 -5.28
C SER A 165 2.58 -17.79 -4.33
N PRO A 166 3.86 -18.18 -4.22
CA PRO A 166 4.83 -17.41 -3.44
C PRO A 166 5.06 -15.96 -3.92
N THR A 167 4.54 -15.59 -5.09
CA THR A 167 4.68 -14.26 -5.69
C THR A 167 3.35 -13.55 -5.94
N SER A 168 2.22 -14.16 -5.60
CA SER A 168 0.89 -13.57 -5.79
C SER A 168 -0.11 -14.07 -4.75
N LEU A 169 -0.86 -13.14 -4.16
CA LEU A 169 -2.02 -13.44 -3.32
C LEU A 169 -3.17 -12.48 -3.65
N PHE A 170 -4.39 -12.94 -3.43
CA PHE A 170 -5.60 -12.12 -3.56
C PHE A 170 -6.05 -11.66 -2.19
N ILE A 171 -6.50 -10.41 -2.08
CA ILE A 171 -7.09 -9.83 -0.86
C ILE A 171 -8.51 -9.34 -1.14
N ASN A 172 -9.36 -9.38 -0.11
CA ASN A 172 -10.71 -8.83 -0.13
C ASN A 172 -10.70 -7.45 0.53
N ILE A 173 -11.00 -6.40 -0.23
CA ILE A 173 -11.09 -5.05 0.32
C ILE A 173 -12.39 -4.92 1.13
N PRO A 174 -12.35 -4.50 2.41
CA PRO A 174 -13.55 -4.35 3.22
C PRO A 174 -14.53 -3.34 2.59
N ALA A 175 -15.80 -3.72 2.46
CA ALA A 175 -16.86 -2.80 1.98
C ALA A 175 -17.10 -1.61 2.93
N SER A 176 -16.69 -1.73 4.20
CA SER A 176 -16.78 -0.70 5.23
C SER A 176 -15.57 0.25 5.25
N ALA A 177 -14.56 0.03 4.41
CA ALA A 177 -13.43 0.95 4.33
C ALA A 177 -13.91 2.33 3.85
N THR A 178 -13.44 3.38 4.52
CA THR A 178 -13.82 4.79 4.24
C THR A 178 -12.65 5.63 3.77
N SER A 179 -11.42 5.09 3.80
CA SER A 179 -10.19 5.80 3.50
C SER A 179 -9.05 4.82 3.29
N ALA A 180 -7.98 5.31 2.65
CA ALA A 180 -6.71 4.63 2.48
C ALA A 180 -6.06 4.22 3.81
N GLY A 181 -5.04 3.37 3.74
CA GLY A 181 -4.22 3.03 4.89
C GLY A 181 -3.29 1.86 4.65
N ASP A 182 -2.67 1.40 5.73
CA ASP A 182 -1.64 0.36 5.67
C ASP A 182 -2.24 -1.02 5.39
N LEU A 183 -1.76 -1.66 4.32
CA LEU A 183 -1.87 -3.08 4.05
C LEU A 183 -0.62 -3.78 4.62
N VAL A 184 -0.82 -4.73 5.53
CA VAL A 184 0.27 -5.49 6.15
C VAL A 184 0.10 -6.97 5.85
N ILE A 185 1.16 -7.61 5.33
CA ILE A 185 1.22 -9.05 5.08
C ILE A 185 2.29 -9.64 6.01
N THR A 186 1.94 -10.71 6.72
CA THR A 186 2.83 -11.38 7.67
C THR A 186 3.09 -12.83 7.28
N THR A 187 4.35 -13.23 7.31
CA THR A 187 4.84 -14.60 7.15
C THR A 187 5.66 -14.98 8.40
N PRO A 188 6.12 -16.24 8.53
CA PRO A 188 6.99 -16.63 9.65
C PRO A 188 8.30 -15.84 9.74
N SER A 189 8.81 -15.30 8.63
CA SER A 189 10.01 -14.46 8.60
C SER A 189 9.79 -13.03 9.08
N GLY A 190 8.55 -12.54 9.08
CA GLY A 190 8.18 -11.19 9.50
C GLY A 190 7.07 -10.58 8.65
N SER A 191 6.97 -9.25 8.66
CA SER A 191 5.89 -8.53 7.97
C SER A 191 6.42 -7.51 6.96
N VAL A 192 5.60 -7.23 5.95
CA VAL A 192 5.79 -6.12 5.00
C VAL A 192 4.55 -5.23 5.01
N THR A 193 4.78 -3.92 4.95
CA THR A 193 3.73 -2.90 4.92
C THR A 193 3.76 -2.14 3.61
N ARG A 194 2.58 -1.86 3.05
CA ARG A 194 2.39 -0.96 1.91
C ARG A 194 1.19 -0.05 2.17
N PHE A 195 1.33 1.24 1.88
CA PHE A 195 0.18 2.15 1.87
C PHE A 195 -0.71 1.84 0.66
N MET A 196 -2.00 1.62 0.91
CA MET A 196 -2.98 1.26 -0.10
C MET A 196 -4.09 2.31 -0.14
N GLU A 197 -4.20 2.98 -1.29
CA GLU A 197 -5.36 3.78 -1.65
C GLU A 197 -6.58 2.87 -1.86
N VAL A 198 -7.78 3.37 -1.55
CA VAL A 198 -9.03 2.63 -1.81
C VAL A 198 -10.03 3.51 -2.52
N SER A 199 -10.65 2.97 -3.57
CA SER A 199 -11.75 3.64 -4.25
C SER A 199 -13.03 3.37 -3.47
N LEU A 200 -13.72 4.42 -3.05
CA LEU A 200 -15.05 4.32 -2.44
C LEU A 200 -16.18 4.14 -3.46
N GLY A 201 -15.82 4.06 -4.76
CA GLY A 201 -16.76 3.91 -5.85
C GLY A 201 -17.52 5.20 -6.12
N PHE A 202 -16.87 6.36 -6.11
CA PHE A 202 -17.50 7.62 -6.51
C PHE A 202 -17.01 8.08 -7.87
N THR A 203 -17.94 8.43 -8.76
CA THR A 203 -17.69 9.37 -9.84
C THR A 203 -17.80 10.77 -9.27
N ILE A 204 -16.75 11.59 -9.40
CA ILE A 204 -16.67 12.94 -8.81
C ILE A 204 -16.63 13.97 -9.94
N VAL A 205 -17.47 15.00 -9.82
CA VAL A 205 -17.43 16.20 -10.67
C VAL A 205 -17.02 17.37 -9.80
N ASN A 206 -15.89 17.99 -10.14
CA ASN A 206 -15.50 19.26 -9.54
C ASN A 206 -16.41 20.37 -10.10
N VAL A 207 -17.22 20.99 -9.25
CA VAL A 207 -18.09 22.10 -9.65
C VAL A 207 -17.25 23.37 -9.67
N THR A 208 -16.59 23.69 -8.56
CA THR A 208 -15.66 24.83 -8.45
C THR A 208 -14.74 24.64 -7.25
N ASP A 209 -13.49 25.09 -7.42
CA ASP A 209 -12.51 25.29 -6.34
C ASP A 209 -12.19 26.78 -6.12
N PHE A 210 -12.88 27.68 -6.84
CA PHE A 210 -12.63 29.15 -6.84
C PHE A 210 -11.18 29.58 -7.19
N ASP A 211 -10.34 28.63 -7.60
CA ASP A 211 -8.94 28.81 -8.02
C ASP A 211 -8.77 28.67 -9.54
N GLY A 212 -9.88 28.59 -10.27
CA GLY A 212 -9.93 28.51 -11.73
C GLY A 212 -10.22 27.09 -12.24
N GLY A 213 -10.37 26.11 -11.37
CA GLY A 213 -10.78 24.75 -11.71
C GLY A 213 -12.28 24.52 -11.54
N GLY A 214 -12.73 23.38 -12.08
CA GLY A 214 -14.13 22.94 -12.03
C GLY A 214 -14.95 23.28 -13.26
N THR A 215 -16.15 22.71 -13.33
CA THR A 215 -17.10 22.89 -14.44
C THR A 215 -17.87 24.22 -14.39
N ARG A 216 -17.78 24.94 -13.28
CA ARG A 216 -18.36 26.27 -13.01
C ARG A 216 -17.33 27.13 -12.27
N PRO A 217 -16.22 27.54 -12.93
CA PRO A 217 -15.12 28.23 -12.26
C PRO A 217 -15.57 29.53 -11.60
N GLY A 218 -14.89 29.93 -10.52
CA GLY A 218 -15.25 31.09 -9.68
C GLY A 218 -15.50 32.40 -10.43
N SER A 219 -14.80 32.64 -11.54
CA SER A 219 -14.99 33.83 -12.39
C SER A 219 -16.38 33.95 -13.02
N GLY A 220 -17.12 32.84 -13.12
CA GLY A 220 -18.49 32.80 -13.65
C GLY A 220 -19.57 32.94 -12.58
N TRP A 221 -19.21 32.98 -11.30
CA TRP A 221 -20.18 33.08 -10.21
C TRP A 221 -20.70 34.51 -10.05
N PHE A 222 -22.01 34.62 -9.82
CA PHE A 222 -22.70 35.89 -9.60
C PHE A 222 -23.68 35.78 -8.43
N SER A 223 -24.15 36.93 -7.94
CA SER A 223 -25.15 37.02 -6.86
C SER A 223 -26.41 37.76 -7.30
N TYR A 224 -27.54 37.46 -6.65
CA TYR A 224 -28.85 38.03 -6.97
C TYR A 224 -29.75 38.16 -5.73
N GLY A 225 -30.76 39.02 -5.82
CA GLY A 225 -31.72 39.28 -4.74
C GLY A 225 -31.17 40.20 -3.65
N ASP A 226 -31.60 39.97 -2.42
CA ASP A 226 -31.20 40.76 -1.25
C ASP A 226 -29.77 40.41 -0.81
N VAL A 227 -28.77 40.98 -1.49
CA VAL A 227 -27.34 40.71 -1.24
C VAL A 227 -26.63 42.00 -0.84
N ALA A 228 -25.80 41.96 0.20
CA ALA A 228 -24.95 43.09 0.56
C ALA A 228 -23.66 43.12 -0.27
N SER A 229 -22.98 41.97 -0.39
CA SER A 229 -21.81 41.82 -1.25
C SER A 229 -21.53 40.36 -1.56
N PHE A 230 -20.94 40.10 -2.73
CA PHE A 230 -20.43 38.79 -3.13
C PHE A 230 -19.04 38.93 -3.75
N ASN A 231 -18.10 38.05 -3.37
CA ASN A 231 -16.77 37.98 -3.95
C ASN A 231 -16.35 36.51 -4.08
N ALA A 232 -16.18 36.03 -5.31
CA ALA A 232 -15.79 34.65 -5.62
C ALA A 232 -14.26 34.40 -5.65
N ALA A 233 -13.45 35.37 -5.23
CA ALA A 233 -11.99 35.31 -5.29
C ALA A 233 -11.34 35.84 -4.00
N THR A 234 -11.92 35.53 -2.84
CA THR A 234 -11.36 35.96 -1.55
C THR A 234 -10.24 35.00 -1.15
N THR A 235 -9.05 35.49 -0.83
CA THR A 235 -7.89 34.63 -0.48
C THR A 235 -7.98 34.10 0.94
N GLY A 236 -7.39 32.92 1.21
CA GLY A 236 -7.25 32.36 2.56
C GLY A 236 -8.32 31.32 2.90
N GLY A 237 -8.83 30.63 1.87
CA GLY A 237 -9.72 29.49 2.02
C GLY A 237 -8.95 28.24 2.45
N PRO A 238 -9.65 27.09 2.59
CA PRO A 238 -9.03 25.79 2.85
C PRO A 238 -7.99 25.43 1.78
N THR A 239 -8.26 25.79 0.53
CA THR A 239 -7.34 25.68 -0.60
C THR A 239 -7.44 26.96 -1.42
N GLY A 240 -6.48 27.87 -1.27
CA GLY A 240 -6.41 29.06 -2.12
C GLY A 240 -7.55 30.07 -1.88
N ASN A 241 -8.28 30.38 -2.94
CA ASN A 241 -9.37 31.34 -2.95
C ASN A 241 -10.70 30.68 -2.56
N TYR A 242 -11.64 31.48 -2.04
CA TYR A 242 -12.98 31.05 -1.69
C TYR A 242 -14.02 32.11 -2.03
N ALA A 243 -15.30 31.72 -2.02
CA ALA A 243 -16.41 32.64 -2.20
C ALA A 243 -16.93 33.18 -0.87
N GLN A 244 -17.04 34.51 -0.77
CA GLN A 244 -17.63 35.22 0.36
C GLN A 244 -18.97 35.84 -0.06
N TYR A 245 -20.03 35.55 0.68
CA TYR A 245 -21.38 36.06 0.42
C TYR A 245 -21.94 36.69 1.69
N SER A 246 -22.36 37.96 1.60
CA SER A 246 -22.77 38.76 2.76
C SER A 246 -24.22 39.22 2.66
N TRP A 247 -24.92 39.17 3.79
CA TRP A 247 -26.28 39.65 3.96
C TRP A 247 -26.42 40.43 5.28
N THR A 248 -27.05 41.60 5.20
CA THR A 248 -27.16 42.56 6.30
C THR A 248 -28.61 42.86 6.69
N GLY A 249 -29.52 41.91 6.49
CA GLY A 249 -30.91 42.05 6.92
C GLY A 249 -31.92 42.51 5.87
N ALA A 250 -31.50 42.76 4.63
CA ALA A 250 -32.42 43.21 3.58
C ALA A 250 -33.46 42.12 3.24
N THR A 251 -34.72 42.51 3.13
CA THR A 251 -35.86 41.63 2.80
C THR A 251 -36.73 42.20 1.67
N THR A 252 -36.16 43.08 0.83
CA THR A 252 -36.92 43.80 -0.20
C THR A 252 -37.49 42.85 -1.25
N ASN A 253 -36.70 41.86 -1.67
CA ASN A 253 -37.10 40.87 -2.65
C ASN A 253 -37.65 39.59 -2.00
N GLY A 254 -37.28 39.33 -0.74
CA GLY A 254 -37.68 38.12 -0.02
C GLY A 254 -36.93 36.86 -0.48
N TYR A 255 -35.90 37.03 -1.29
CA TYR A 255 -34.97 35.99 -1.71
C TYR A 255 -33.58 36.56 -1.90
N ASN A 256 -32.57 35.69 -1.80
CA ASN A 256 -31.19 36.01 -2.08
C ASN A 256 -30.45 34.77 -2.59
N GLY A 257 -29.28 34.93 -3.20
CA GLY A 257 -28.41 33.81 -3.51
C GLY A 257 -27.25 34.14 -4.43
N SER A 258 -26.43 33.13 -4.66
CA SER A 258 -25.32 33.11 -5.59
C SER A 258 -25.33 31.84 -6.42
N SER A 259 -24.84 31.91 -7.65
CA SER A 259 -24.81 30.79 -8.58
C SER A 259 -23.61 30.88 -9.52
N GLY A 260 -23.09 29.71 -9.92
CA GLY A 260 -22.16 29.56 -11.05
C GLY A 260 -22.86 29.55 -12.42
N GLY A 261 -24.18 29.69 -12.45
CA GLY A 261 -25.02 29.66 -13.66
C GLY A 261 -25.38 28.25 -14.15
N GLU A 262 -26.36 28.21 -15.06
CA GLU A 262 -26.75 26.98 -15.75
C GLU A 262 -25.68 26.50 -16.75
N GLY A 263 -25.82 25.26 -17.21
CA GLY A 263 -24.98 24.68 -18.27
C GLY A 263 -25.34 23.22 -18.53
N ALA A 264 -24.39 22.45 -19.05
CA ALA A 264 -24.54 20.98 -19.12
C ALA A 264 -24.75 20.40 -17.70
N THR A 265 -25.50 19.30 -17.61
CA THR A 265 -25.69 18.60 -16.34
C THR A 265 -24.35 18.07 -15.85
N PHE A 266 -24.16 18.03 -14.53
CA PHE A 266 -22.87 17.64 -13.94
C PHE A 266 -22.48 16.21 -14.32
N PHE A 267 -23.46 15.32 -14.48
CA PHE A 267 -23.26 13.94 -14.94
C PHE A 267 -23.70 13.73 -16.39
N ALA A 268 -23.48 14.69 -17.30
CA ALA A 268 -23.88 14.57 -18.71
C ALA A 268 -23.37 13.29 -19.41
N ALA A 269 -22.19 12.79 -19.02
CA ALA A 269 -21.62 11.54 -19.54
C ALA A 269 -22.23 10.26 -18.91
N ASN A 270 -23.04 10.40 -17.86
CA ASN A 270 -23.61 9.29 -17.08
C ASN A 270 -25.12 9.51 -16.84
N PRO A 271 -25.97 9.46 -17.88
CA PRO A 271 -27.41 9.73 -17.76
C PRO A 271 -28.17 8.70 -16.91
N SER A 272 -27.56 7.56 -16.59
CA SER A 272 -28.13 6.55 -15.70
C SER A 272 -28.00 6.91 -14.21
N TYR A 273 -27.29 7.99 -13.86
CA TYR A 273 -27.10 8.42 -12.48
C TYR A 273 -28.32 9.20 -12.00
N THR A 274 -29.45 8.52 -11.81
CA THR A 274 -30.72 9.15 -11.44
C THR A 274 -31.03 9.06 -9.94
N ASP A 275 -30.39 8.15 -9.21
CA ASP A 275 -30.71 7.82 -7.82
C ASP A 275 -30.09 8.80 -6.80
N ALA A 276 -30.93 9.63 -6.19
CA ALA A 276 -30.53 10.61 -5.19
C ALA A 276 -29.93 10.00 -3.90
N THR A 277 -30.18 8.73 -3.61
CA THR A 277 -29.61 8.05 -2.43
C THR A 277 -28.14 7.67 -2.63
N LYS A 278 -27.63 7.78 -3.86
CA LYS A 278 -26.24 7.51 -4.23
C LYS A 278 -25.41 8.77 -4.44
N ALA A 279 -26.03 9.95 -4.40
CA ALA A 279 -25.39 11.20 -4.78
C ALA A 279 -25.18 12.12 -3.58
N TYR A 280 -24.07 12.87 -3.60
CA TYR A 280 -23.68 13.77 -2.54
C TYR A 280 -23.15 15.09 -3.10
N ILE A 281 -23.40 16.20 -2.40
CA ILE A 281 -22.64 17.45 -2.57
C ILE A 281 -21.65 17.56 -1.41
N ASP A 282 -20.37 17.65 -1.76
CA ASP A 282 -19.34 18.08 -0.82
C ASP A 282 -19.10 19.57 -1.01
N ILE A 283 -18.98 20.30 0.10
CA ILE A 283 -18.68 21.72 0.13
C ILE A 283 -17.93 22.07 1.41
N ASP A 284 -16.87 22.87 1.30
CA ASP A 284 -16.25 23.48 2.46
C ASP A 284 -17.01 24.74 2.83
N VAL A 285 -17.36 24.89 4.12
CA VAL A 285 -18.16 26.01 4.61
C VAL A 285 -17.58 26.63 5.87
N SER A 286 -17.75 27.94 6.01
CA SER A 286 -17.42 28.73 7.20
C SER A 286 -18.34 29.96 7.25
N ALA A 287 -18.41 30.64 8.38
CA ALA A 287 -19.10 31.93 8.49
C ALA A 287 -18.38 32.87 9.45
N ASN A 288 -18.78 34.15 9.44
CA ASN A 288 -18.32 35.13 10.43
C ASN A 288 -18.91 34.90 11.84
N VAL A 289 -19.97 34.10 11.94
CA VAL A 289 -20.72 33.90 13.18
C VAL A 289 -21.31 32.49 13.24
N ALA A 290 -21.32 31.89 14.44
CA ALA A 290 -21.99 30.63 14.69
C ALA A 290 -23.50 30.75 14.40
N ASN A 291 -24.13 29.64 14.03
CA ASN A 291 -25.54 29.55 13.64
C ASN A 291 -25.91 30.31 12.36
N ALA A 292 -24.93 30.76 11.57
CA ALA A 292 -25.19 31.23 10.21
C ALA A 292 -25.91 30.14 9.40
N HIS A 293 -27.03 30.50 8.79
CA HIS A 293 -27.95 29.56 8.18
C HIS A 293 -27.79 29.57 6.66
N PHE A 294 -27.16 28.51 6.16
CA PHE A 294 -26.97 28.26 4.73
C PHE A 294 -28.23 27.68 4.11
N ALA A 295 -28.47 28.05 2.85
CA ALA A 295 -29.38 27.35 1.96
C ALA A 295 -28.62 26.94 0.69
N ILE A 296 -28.63 25.64 0.39
CA ILE A 296 -28.13 25.11 -0.89
C ILE A 296 -29.34 24.72 -1.72
N GLN A 297 -29.39 25.16 -2.98
CA GLN A 297 -30.54 24.91 -3.84
C GLN A 297 -30.13 24.25 -5.16
N LEU A 298 -30.99 23.36 -5.65
CA LEU A 298 -30.88 22.66 -6.92
C LEU A 298 -32.14 22.96 -7.73
N ASN A 299 -31.97 23.79 -8.75
CA ASN A 299 -33.06 24.32 -9.58
C ASN A 299 -32.74 24.07 -11.06
N THR A 300 -33.71 23.96 -11.96
CA THR A 300 -35.05 23.42 -11.79
C THR A 300 -34.98 21.99 -12.33
N ILE A 301 -35.30 21.00 -11.51
CA ILE A 301 -35.25 19.57 -11.87
C ILE A 301 -36.69 19.12 -12.08
N ASP A 302 -37.06 18.83 -13.33
CA ASP A 302 -38.42 18.43 -13.72
C ASP A 302 -39.51 19.39 -13.24
N GLY A 303 -39.24 20.71 -13.30
CA GLY A 303 -40.19 21.74 -12.89
C GLY A 303 -40.25 21.99 -11.38
N LYS A 304 -39.40 21.34 -10.58
CA LYS A 304 -39.30 21.52 -9.13
C LYS A 304 -37.97 22.15 -8.72
N ASP A 305 -38.03 22.93 -7.65
CA ASP A 305 -36.86 23.55 -7.00
C ASP A 305 -36.64 22.92 -5.62
N TYR A 306 -35.44 22.40 -5.42
CA TYR A 306 -35.07 21.66 -4.23
C TYR A 306 -34.10 22.48 -3.37
N GLY A 307 -34.18 22.33 -2.06
CA GLY A 307 -33.29 22.99 -1.11
C GLY A 307 -32.87 22.11 0.06
N TYR A 308 -31.68 22.38 0.58
CA TYR A 308 -31.17 21.83 1.84
C TYR A 308 -30.62 22.98 2.69
N ASN A 309 -31.23 23.17 3.85
CA ASN A 309 -30.92 24.28 4.76
C ASN A 309 -30.23 23.74 6.02
N PHE A 310 -29.14 24.39 6.45
CA PHE A 310 -28.42 23.97 7.65
C PHE A 310 -27.67 25.13 8.30
N LYS A 311 -27.38 24.98 9.60
CA LYS A 311 -26.59 25.95 10.36
C LYS A 311 -25.15 25.46 10.53
N VAL A 312 -24.18 26.36 10.37
CA VAL A 312 -22.79 26.11 10.78
C VAL A 312 -22.64 26.36 12.28
N ALA A 313 -22.02 25.42 12.99
CA ALA A 313 -21.93 25.48 14.46
C ALA A 313 -20.79 26.39 14.95
N THR A 314 -19.72 26.51 14.17
CA THR A 314 -18.54 27.32 14.49
C THR A 314 -18.17 28.21 13.30
N THR A 315 -17.17 29.07 13.48
CA THR A 315 -16.61 29.92 12.42
C THR A 315 -15.46 29.26 11.67
N ASP A 316 -15.01 28.08 12.11
CA ASP A 316 -13.94 27.33 11.47
C ASP A 316 -14.41 26.72 10.16
N TRP A 317 -13.48 26.49 9.24
CA TRP A 317 -13.77 25.76 8.02
C TRP A 317 -14.10 24.30 8.33
N ALA A 318 -15.16 23.80 7.71
CA ALA A 318 -15.53 22.39 7.77
C ALA A 318 -16.07 21.90 6.43
N THR A 319 -15.72 20.68 6.05
CA THR A 319 -16.33 20.01 4.90
C THR A 319 -17.70 19.44 5.29
N LYS A 320 -18.72 19.77 4.52
CA LYS A 320 -20.07 19.21 4.62
C LYS A 320 -20.31 18.29 3.42
N SER A 321 -20.60 17.02 3.69
CA SER A 321 -21.10 16.06 2.69
C SER A 321 -22.61 15.91 2.89
N ILE A 322 -23.39 16.32 1.89
CA ILE A 322 -24.86 16.39 1.95
C ILE A 322 -25.43 15.36 0.98
N LEU A 323 -26.26 14.45 1.47
CA LEU A 323 -26.94 13.47 0.63
C LEU A 323 -28.01 14.17 -0.21
N ILE A 324 -28.01 13.95 -1.53
CA ILE A 324 -28.97 14.60 -2.43
C ILE A 324 -30.42 14.19 -2.09
N ALA A 325 -30.64 12.97 -1.61
CA ALA A 325 -31.95 12.51 -1.16
C ALA A 325 -32.54 13.30 0.02
N ASP A 326 -31.73 14.07 0.76
CA ASP A 326 -32.20 14.89 1.88
C ASP A 326 -32.73 16.26 1.43
N PHE A 327 -32.55 16.62 0.16
CA PHE A 327 -33.09 17.86 -0.39
C PHE A 327 -34.62 17.80 -0.50
N LYS A 328 -35.29 18.83 0.02
CA LYS A 328 -36.75 18.95 -0.01
C LYS A 328 -37.17 19.92 -1.10
N ASP A 329 -38.33 19.69 -1.69
CA ASP A 329 -38.93 20.61 -2.66
C ASP A 329 -39.32 21.94 -1.98
N ASN A 330 -39.87 22.86 -2.77
CA ASN A 330 -40.23 24.20 -2.32
C ASN A 330 -39.05 24.87 -1.56
N TYR A 331 -37.87 24.83 -2.19
CA TYR A 331 -36.64 25.45 -1.67
C TYR A 331 -36.24 24.96 -0.26
N GLY A 332 -36.51 23.70 0.06
CA GLY A 332 -36.14 23.09 1.33
C GLY A 332 -37.23 23.14 2.42
N TYR A 333 -38.38 23.76 2.13
CA TYR A 333 -39.49 23.92 3.08
C TYR A 333 -40.68 22.97 2.82
N GLY A 334 -40.70 22.29 1.68
CA GLY A 334 -41.73 21.31 1.36
C GLY A 334 -41.46 19.93 1.94
N GLY A 335 -42.07 18.92 1.34
CA GLY A 335 -41.94 17.53 1.75
C GLY A 335 -41.71 16.64 0.54
N ASN A 336 -40.66 15.82 0.59
CA ASN A 336 -40.38 14.77 -0.40
C ASN A 336 -40.35 13.40 0.28
N ALA A 337 -40.73 12.36 -0.44
CA ALA A 337 -40.27 11.01 -0.11
C ALA A 337 -38.76 10.96 -0.39
N ALA A 338 -37.95 10.63 0.62
CA ALA A 338 -36.50 10.59 0.46
C ALA A 338 -36.11 9.66 -0.70
N GLY A 339 -35.40 10.19 -1.70
CA GLY A 339 -34.69 9.39 -2.70
C GLY A 339 -35.40 9.06 -4.02
N THR A 340 -36.68 9.36 -4.23
CA THR A 340 -37.38 9.00 -5.50
C THR A 340 -37.68 10.16 -6.43
N ASP A 341 -37.70 11.39 -5.91
CA ASP A 341 -38.29 12.53 -6.63
C ASP A 341 -37.25 13.44 -7.29
N LEU A 342 -35.96 13.27 -6.99
CA LEU A 342 -34.87 14.12 -7.48
C LEU A 342 -33.96 13.31 -8.40
N ASP A 343 -34.05 13.57 -9.70
CA ASP A 343 -33.19 12.96 -10.71
C ASP A 343 -31.82 13.64 -10.74
N VAL A 344 -30.82 12.94 -10.21
CA VAL A 344 -29.43 13.44 -10.10
C VAL A 344 -28.82 13.77 -11.47
N SER A 345 -29.22 13.06 -12.53
CA SER A 345 -28.66 13.24 -13.88
C SER A 345 -29.03 14.59 -14.49
N LYS A 346 -30.06 15.25 -13.94
CA LYS A 346 -30.59 16.54 -14.40
C LYS A 346 -30.03 17.74 -13.62
N ILE A 347 -29.21 17.51 -12.59
CA ILE A 347 -28.59 18.60 -11.83
C ILE A 347 -27.59 19.32 -12.74
N LYS A 348 -27.83 20.61 -12.99
CA LYS A 348 -26.99 21.46 -13.86
C LYS A 348 -26.51 22.75 -13.19
N GLU A 349 -26.98 23.02 -11.98
CA GLU A 349 -26.72 24.24 -11.23
C GLU A 349 -26.75 23.94 -9.73
N ILE A 350 -25.87 24.62 -8.97
CA ILE A 350 -25.88 24.64 -7.51
C ILE A 350 -25.92 26.12 -7.10
N LYS A 351 -26.88 26.48 -6.26
CA LYS A 351 -27.02 27.84 -5.73
C LYS A 351 -26.76 27.85 -4.23
N ILE A 352 -26.16 28.93 -3.75
CA ILE A 352 -25.85 29.10 -2.32
C ILE A 352 -26.41 30.44 -1.84
N ALA A 353 -27.17 30.39 -0.76
CA ALA A 353 -27.92 31.52 -0.22
C ALA A 353 -27.86 31.54 1.32
N ILE A 354 -28.41 32.61 1.90
CA ILE A 354 -28.56 32.79 3.34
C ILE A 354 -30.05 32.77 3.68
N VAL A 355 -30.46 31.96 4.66
CA VAL A 355 -31.86 31.93 5.12
C VAL A 355 -32.19 33.20 5.91
N GLN A 356 -32.96 34.13 5.31
CA GLN A 356 -33.17 35.50 5.78
C GLN A 356 -33.98 35.65 7.09
N GLY A 357 -34.63 34.59 7.58
CA GLY A 357 -35.49 34.64 8.78
C GLY A 357 -34.94 33.95 10.03
N ASP A 358 -33.85 33.19 9.90
CA ASP A 358 -33.37 32.28 10.96
C ASP A 358 -31.84 32.20 11.00
N THR A 359 -31.19 33.32 10.65
CA THR A 359 -29.72 33.49 10.66
C THR A 359 -29.37 34.75 11.48
N PRO A 360 -28.20 34.81 12.13
CA PRO A 360 -27.73 36.06 12.74
C PRO A 360 -27.65 37.20 11.73
N ASN A 361 -27.81 38.44 12.17
CA ASN A 361 -27.71 39.60 11.28
C ASN A 361 -26.72 40.62 11.86
N PRO A 362 -25.62 40.97 11.15
CA PRO A 362 -25.25 40.54 9.79
C PRO A 362 -24.67 39.12 9.72
N THR A 363 -24.88 38.45 8.58
CA THR A 363 -24.24 37.15 8.27
C THR A 363 -23.34 37.29 7.04
N ILE A 364 -22.15 36.70 7.14
CA ILE A 364 -21.23 36.46 6.03
C ILE A 364 -20.96 34.97 6.00
N ILE A 365 -21.43 34.29 4.97
CA ILE A 365 -21.09 32.91 4.69
C ILE A 365 -19.88 32.85 3.75
N LYS A 366 -19.07 31.81 3.94
CA LYS A 366 -17.89 31.50 3.14
C LYS A 366 -18.02 30.07 2.65
N PHE A 367 -17.67 29.83 1.40
CA PHE A 367 -17.72 28.49 0.84
C PHE A 367 -16.67 28.25 -0.23
N ASP A 368 -16.26 26.99 -0.36
CA ASP A 368 -15.19 26.55 -1.24
C ASP A 368 -15.36 25.06 -1.64
N ASN A 369 -14.56 24.57 -2.60
CA ASN A 369 -14.41 23.17 -2.98
C ASN A 369 -15.72 22.41 -3.23
N ILE A 370 -16.61 22.99 -4.03
CA ILE A 370 -17.90 22.38 -4.32
C ILE A 370 -17.70 21.22 -5.28
N LYS A 371 -18.08 20.01 -4.85
CA LYS A 371 -18.06 18.79 -5.67
C LYS A 371 -19.42 18.13 -5.62
N ILE A 372 -19.82 17.52 -6.72
CA ILE A 372 -20.93 16.57 -6.73
C ILE A 372 -20.39 15.17 -7.03
N LYS A 373 -20.79 14.19 -6.23
CA LYS A 373 -20.29 12.81 -6.29
C LYS A 373 -21.45 11.84 -6.45
N TYR A 374 -21.25 10.78 -7.21
CA TYR A 374 -22.24 9.71 -7.38
C TYR A 374 -21.61 8.34 -7.13
N LYS A 375 -22.23 7.53 -6.27
CA LYS A 375 -21.76 6.19 -5.92
C LYS A 375 -22.13 5.17 -7.00
N ILE A 376 -21.14 4.54 -7.63
CA ILE A 376 -21.31 3.57 -8.74
C ILE A 376 -21.58 2.15 -8.26
#